data_AF-A0A6D2I4E9-F1
#
_entry.id   AF-A0A6D2I4E9-F1
#
_cell.length_a   1.000
_cell.length_b   1.000
_cell.length_c   1.000
_cell.angle_alpha   90.00
_cell.angle_beta   90.00
_cell.angle_gamma   90.00
#
_symmetry.space_group_name_H-M   'P 1'
#
loop_
_entity.id
_entity.type
_entity.pdbx_description
1 polymer ?
#
loop_
_entity_poly.entity_id
_entity_poly.type
_entity_poly.pdbx_seq_one_letter_code
_entity_poly.pdbx_strand_id
1 'polypeptide(L)'
;MVVLVDFCDNLIETRKSFVTKKKEPEISFSREEGFGKYLDLHAMYKYNQYINSKFGGGDAKIEYSAYLDVFSRPPCNKQKCSKQNRKYMEDLLGYLVGFFKRTKPSQDLDTILSNVEIGFEEQETATTEELMDLGAEKLKEALAALGLKVGGTVQQRAERLKKHQKSAREIAIIEAKVKKLCALLDETIQRTKQNVNKKTYSGLQRLGLILLITFSIALLLVSIVIVKKPSSCNLNK
;
A
#
# COMPACT_ATOMS: atom_id res chain seq x y z
N MET A 1 -25.82 12.21 -57.31
CA MET A 1 -25.88 13.05 -56.10
C MET A 1 -26.29 12.27 -54.85
N VAL A 2 -26.99 11.13 -54.95
CA VAL A 2 -27.48 10.35 -53.79
C VAL A 2 -26.36 9.58 -53.06
N VAL A 3 -25.40 9.00 -53.80
CA VAL A 3 -24.34 8.12 -53.23
C VAL A 3 -23.35 8.85 -52.31
N LEU A 4 -23.17 10.17 -52.46
CA LEU A 4 -22.25 10.96 -51.64
C LEU A 4 -22.85 11.35 -50.28
N VAL A 5 -24.18 11.46 -50.19
CA VAL A 5 -24.87 11.80 -48.94
C VAL A 5 -24.85 10.59 -48.01
N ASP A 6 -25.11 9.39 -48.56
CA ASP A 6 -25.06 8.13 -47.82
C ASP A 6 -23.67 7.84 -47.23
N PHE A 7 -22.59 8.23 -47.92
CA PHE A 7 -21.23 8.06 -47.42
C PHE A 7 -20.92 9.01 -46.25
N CYS A 8 -21.40 10.25 -46.32
CA CYS A 8 -21.20 11.23 -45.24
C CYS A 8 -22.04 10.89 -44.01
N ASP A 9 -23.27 10.42 -44.20
CA ASP A 9 -24.14 9.99 -43.11
C ASP A 9 -23.54 8.77 -42.38
N ASN A 10 -23.01 7.79 -43.12
CA ASN A 10 -22.27 6.66 -42.53
C ASN A 10 -21.00 7.10 -41.80
N LEU A 11 -20.26 8.08 -42.32
CA LEU A 11 -19.04 8.59 -41.68
C LEU A 11 -19.36 9.37 -40.38
N ILE A 12 -20.47 10.13 -40.36
CA ILE A 12 -20.95 10.86 -39.19
C ILE A 12 -21.47 9.90 -38.11
N GLU A 13 -22.16 8.84 -38.50
CA GLU A 13 -22.66 7.79 -37.61
C GLU A 13 -21.51 6.94 -37.01
N THR A 14 -20.51 6.63 -37.84
CA THR A 14 -19.27 5.96 -37.41
C THR A 14 -18.45 6.86 -36.48
N ARG A 15 -18.42 8.19 -36.72
CA ARG A 15 -17.76 9.16 -35.82
C ARG A 15 -18.52 9.36 -34.51
N LYS A 16 -19.86 9.38 -34.54
CA LYS A 16 -20.72 9.48 -33.33
C LYS A 16 -20.59 8.26 -32.44
N SER A 17 -20.47 7.06 -33.01
CA SER A 17 -20.25 5.82 -32.25
C SER A 17 -18.84 5.70 -31.64
N PHE A 18 -17.82 6.29 -32.29
CA PHE A 18 -16.49 6.41 -31.70
C PHE A 18 -16.42 7.45 -30.57
N VAL A 19 -17.20 8.54 -30.66
CA VAL A 19 -17.28 9.57 -29.62
C VAL A 19 -18.11 9.12 -28.40
N THR A 20 -18.94 8.07 -28.50
CA THR A 20 -19.90 7.67 -27.45
C THR A 20 -19.72 6.25 -26.90
N LYS A 21 -18.49 5.74 -26.85
CA LYS A 21 -18.12 4.61 -25.97
C LYS A 21 -16.89 4.92 -25.11
N LYS A 22 -16.97 5.99 -24.32
CA LYS A 22 -16.22 6.09 -23.08
C LYS A 22 -17.23 6.40 -21.99
N LYS A 23 -17.86 5.36 -21.44
CA LYS A 23 -18.61 5.50 -20.19
C LYS A 23 -17.59 6.05 -19.19
N GLU A 24 -17.72 7.30 -18.79
CA GLU A 24 -16.82 7.88 -17.80
C GLU A 24 -16.86 6.94 -16.58
N PRO A 25 -15.73 6.32 -16.20
CA PRO A 25 -15.73 5.45 -15.06
C PRO A 25 -16.11 6.32 -13.86
N GLU A 26 -17.15 5.93 -13.13
CA GLU A 26 -17.52 6.61 -11.88
C GLU A 26 -16.31 6.55 -10.95
N ILE A 27 -15.61 7.68 -10.81
CA ILE A 27 -14.38 7.76 -10.04
C ILE A 27 -14.77 7.88 -8.57
N SER A 28 -14.97 6.74 -7.91
CA SER A 28 -15.19 6.71 -6.47
C SER A 28 -13.87 6.89 -5.72
N PHE A 29 -13.78 7.98 -4.96
CA PHE A 29 -12.71 8.22 -3.99
C PHE A 29 -13.25 8.06 -2.58
N SER A 30 -12.44 7.52 -1.67
CA SER A 30 -12.76 7.53 -0.25
C SER A 30 -12.74 8.96 0.28
N ARG A 31 -13.48 9.21 1.37
CA ARG A 31 -13.44 10.51 2.08
C ARG A 31 -12.02 10.87 2.52
N GLU A 32 -11.21 9.88 2.89
CA GLU A 32 -9.83 10.08 3.32
C GLU A 32 -8.88 10.36 2.15
N GLU A 33 -9.20 9.89 0.94
CA GLU A 33 -8.43 10.18 -0.29
C GLU A 33 -8.60 11.62 -0.77
N GLY A 34 -9.71 12.28 -0.42
CA GLY A 34 -9.96 13.68 -0.73
C GLY A 34 -9.87 13.98 -2.23
N PHE A 35 -10.60 13.20 -3.05
CA PHE A 35 -10.58 13.28 -4.52
C PHE A 35 -9.20 13.10 -5.14
N GLY A 36 -8.42 12.15 -4.62
CA GLY A 36 -7.08 11.83 -5.12
C GLY A 36 -5.97 12.76 -4.59
N LYS A 37 -6.28 13.64 -3.63
CA LYS A 37 -5.28 14.49 -2.98
C LYS A 37 -4.35 13.71 -2.05
N TYR A 38 -4.85 12.64 -1.44
CA TYR A 38 -4.15 11.80 -0.49
C TYR A 38 -4.36 10.32 -0.83
N LEU A 39 -3.38 9.49 -0.46
CA LEU A 39 -3.53 8.04 -0.38
C LEU A 39 -4.16 7.63 0.96
N ASP A 40 -5.11 6.70 0.89
CA ASP A 40 -5.70 6.03 2.05
C ASP A 40 -5.05 4.65 2.24
N LEU A 41 -3.97 4.63 3.03
CA LEU A 41 -3.22 3.41 3.32
C LEU A 41 -3.61 2.78 4.67
N HIS A 42 -4.72 3.22 5.27
CA HIS A 42 -5.10 2.74 6.60
C HIS A 42 -5.53 1.27 6.59
N ALA A 43 -6.18 0.82 5.52
CA ALA A 43 -6.51 -0.60 5.32
C ALA A 43 -5.23 -1.46 5.22
N MET A 44 -4.24 -0.99 4.46
CA MET A 44 -2.95 -1.68 4.30
C MET A 44 -2.15 -1.71 5.61
N TYR A 45 -2.17 -0.63 6.38
CA TYR A 45 -1.57 -0.56 7.71
C TYR A 45 -2.18 -1.58 8.69
N LYS A 46 -3.51 -1.74 8.69
CA LYS A 46 -4.18 -2.77 9.51
C LYS A 46 -3.75 -4.17 9.10
N TYR A 47 -3.67 -4.44 7.80
CA TYR A 47 -3.25 -5.74 7.30
C TYR A 47 -1.78 -6.04 7.62
N ASN A 48 -0.90 -5.03 7.50
CA ASN A 48 0.51 -5.13 7.90
C ASN A 48 0.65 -5.50 9.39
N GLN A 49 -0.06 -4.82 10.28
CA GLN A 49 -0.08 -5.16 11.72
C GLN A 49 -0.62 -6.58 11.98
N TYR A 50 -1.66 -7.00 11.24
CA TYR A 50 -2.19 -8.36 11.35
C TYR A 50 -1.14 -9.42 10.98
N ILE A 51 -0.41 -9.20 9.88
CA ILE A 51 0.66 -10.10 9.45
C ILE A 51 1.77 -10.16 10.51
N ASN A 52 2.25 -9.01 10.97
CA ASN A 52 3.37 -8.94 11.94
C ASN A 52 2.99 -9.58 13.29
N SER A 53 1.77 -9.36 13.77
CA SER A 53 1.30 -9.91 15.04
C SER A 53 1.03 -11.43 15.02
N LYS A 54 0.58 -11.99 13.89
CA LYS A 54 0.24 -13.43 13.78
C LYS A 54 1.41 -14.33 13.41
N PHE A 55 2.43 -13.80 12.72
CA PHE A 55 3.50 -14.62 12.13
C PHE A 55 4.88 -14.40 12.76
N GLY A 56 4.95 -13.75 13.93
CA GLY A 56 6.04 -13.99 14.89
C GLY A 56 7.34 -13.23 14.66
N GLY A 57 7.28 -11.95 14.34
CA GLY A 57 8.36 -11.01 14.65
C GLY A 57 7.89 -10.13 15.79
N GLY A 58 8.45 -10.24 16.99
CA GLY A 58 8.10 -9.43 18.16
C GLY A 58 8.46 -7.94 18.03
N ASP A 59 8.53 -7.42 16.80
CA ASP A 59 8.82 -6.03 16.51
C ASP A 59 7.61 -5.17 16.93
N ALA A 60 7.93 -4.08 17.63
CA ALA A 60 6.96 -3.16 18.19
C ALA A 60 5.92 -2.74 17.14
N LYS A 61 4.66 -2.61 17.59
CA LYS A 61 3.58 -2.02 16.80
C LYS A 61 4.07 -0.72 16.16
N ILE A 62 4.22 -0.74 14.83
CA ILE A 62 4.63 0.45 14.08
C ILE A 62 3.50 1.48 14.13
N GLU A 63 3.83 2.75 14.36
CA GLU A 63 2.86 3.83 14.27
C GLU A 63 2.48 4.10 12.80
N TYR A 64 1.26 4.56 12.54
CA TYR A 64 0.81 4.85 11.18
C TYR A 64 1.70 5.87 10.44
N SER A 65 2.20 6.89 11.15
CA SER A 65 3.14 7.88 10.62
C SER A 65 4.42 7.23 10.09
N ALA A 66 5.08 6.40 10.91
CA ALA A 66 6.28 5.64 10.55
C ALA A 66 6.00 4.59 9.46
N TYR A 67 4.79 4.01 9.45
CA TYR A 67 4.40 3.06 8.41
C TYR A 67 4.42 3.68 7.01
N LEU A 68 4.06 4.95 6.86
CA LEU A 68 4.09 5.65 5.56
C LEU A 68 5.51 5.77 4.97
N ASP A 69 6.56 5.55 5.75
CA ASP A 69 7.94 5.51 5.26
C ASP A 69 8.37 4.13 4.75
N VAL A 70 7.69 3.06 5.19
CA VAL A 70 8.10 1.67 4.94
C VAL A 70 7.07 0.83 4.22
N PHE A 71 5.85 1.33 3.96
CA PHE A 71 4.74 0.55 3.38
C PHE A 71 5.05 -0.11 2.03
N SER A 72 5.98 0.46 1.27
CA SER A 72 6.45 -0.04 -0.03
C SER A 72 7.42 -1.22 0.07
N ARG A 73 7.86 -1.54 1.29
CA ARG A 73 8.68 -2.72 1.57
C ARG A 73 7.76 -3.86 2.03
N PRO A 74 8.00 -5.10 1.56
CA PRO A 74 7.26 -6.23 2.08
C PRO A 74 7.55 -6.38 3.59
N PRO A 75 6.56 -6.77 4.41
CA PRO A 75 6.75 -6.97 5.85
C PRO A 75 7.65 -8.17 6.21
N CYS A 76 8.26 -8.85 5.24
CA CYS A 76 9.03 -10.06 5.47
C CYS A 76 10.49 -9.80 5.84
N ASN A 77 10.98 -10.55 6.81
CA ASN A 77 12.38 -10.73 7.15
C ASN A 77 12.91 -12.06 6.57
N LYS A 78 14.23 -12.06 6.32
CA LYS A 78 15.09 -12.87 5.42
C LYS A 78 14.81 -14.37 5.18
N GLN A 79 13.84 -15.03 5.82
CA GLN A 79 13.70 -16.50 5.77
C GLN A 79 12.25 -17.04 5.64
N LYS A 80 11.20 -16.20 5.62
CA LYS A 80 9.83 -16.67 5.35
C LYS A 80 9.02 -15.67 4.51
N CYS A 81 9.10 -15.81 3.19
CA CYS A 81 8.08 -15.26 2.29
C CYS A 81 6.77 -16.04 2.48
N SER A 82 5.91 -15.56 3.39
CA SER A 82 4.58 -16.12 3.56
C SER A 82 3.70 -15.83 2.34
N LYS A 83 2.67 -16.66 2.11
CA LYS A 83 1.62 -16.37 1.11
C LYS A 83 0.94 -15.03 1.39
N GLN A 84 0.87 -14.62 2.66
CA GLN A 84 0.25 -13.40 3.13
C GLN A 84 1.08 -12.17 2.75
N ASN A 85 2.41 -12.26 2.74
CA ASN A 85 3.28 -11.16 2.32
C ASN A 85 3.11 -10.86 0.84
N ARG A 86 3.02 -11.92 0.01
CA ARG A 86 2.70 -11.76 -1.41
C ARG A 86 1.34 -11.11 -1.59
N LYS A 87 0.32 -11.59 -0.87
CA LYS A 87 -1.02 -11.01 -0.92
C LYS A 87 -1.03 -9.52 -0.52
N TYR A 88 -0.31 -9.14 0.54
CA TYR A 88 -0.15 -7.73 0.92
C TYR A 88 0.41 -6.88 -0.22
N MET A 89 1.46 -7.37 -0.88
CA MET A 89 2.08 -6.64 -1.99
C MET A 89 1.19 -6.59 -3.25
N GLU A 90 0.46 -7.65 -3.54
CA GLU A 90 -0.55 -7.70 -4.62
C GLU A 90 -1.69 -6.70 -4.36
N ASP A 91 -2.25 -6.71 -3.15
CA ASP A 91 -3.33 -5.81 -2.75
C ASP A 91 -2.86 -4.33 -2.76
N LEU A 92 -1.64 -4.07 -2.27
CA LEU A 92 -1.03 -2.74 -2.31
C LEU A 92 -0.81 -2.27 -3.77
N LEU A 93 -0.25 -3.14 -4.62
CA LEU A 93 -0.06 -2.84 -6.03
C LEU A 93 -1.41 -2.54 -6.70
N GLY A 94 -2.42 -3.36 -6.47
CA GLY A 94 -3.77 -3.16 -7.01
C GLY A 94 -4.38 -1.84 -6.57
N TYR A 95 -4.24 -1.47 -5.30
CA TYR A 95 -4.69 -0.18 -4.78
C TYR A 95 -3.98 0.99 -5.48
N LEU A 96 -2.64 0.97 -5.56
CA LEU A 96 -1.86 2.04 -6.16
C LEU A 96 -2.14 2.18 -7.67
N VAL A 97 -2.27 1.06 -8.39
CA VAL A 97 -2.67 1.05 -9.81
C VAL A 97 -4.05 1.67 -9.98
N GLY A 98 -5.03 1.25 -9.19
CA GLY A 98 -6.39 1.79 -9.25
C GLY A 98 -6.41 3.28 -8.96
N PHE A 99 -5.71 3.72 -7.90
CA PHE A 99 -5.59 5.13 -7.54
C PHE A 99 -4.93 5.95 -8.65
N PHE A 100 -3.85 5.44 -9.26
CA PHE A 100 -3.14 6.11 -10.33
C PHE A 100 -4.02 6.25 -11.58
N LYS A 101 -4.70 5.19 -12.02
CA LYS A 101 -5.61 5.23 -13.18
C LYS A 101 -6.76 6.22 -12.95
N ARG A 102 -7.27 6.34 -11.72
CA ARG A 102 -8.30 7.33 -11.35
C ARG A 102 -7.80 8.77 -11.33
N THR A 103 -6.55 9.02 -10.93
CA THR A 103 -6.00 10.37 -10.76
C THR A 103 -5.23 10.89 -11.97
N LYS A 104 -4.68 10.00 -12.81
CA LYS A 104 -3.87 10.33 -13.99
C LYS A 104 -4.27 9.46 -15.19
N PRO A 105 -5.51 9.56 -15.69
CA PRO A 105 -6.03 8.68 -16.75
C PRO A 105 -5.32 8.84 -18.11
N SER A 106 -4.57 9.93 -18.31
CA SER A 106 -3.83 10.19 -19.55
C SER A 106 -2.47 9.51 -19.62
N GLN A 107 -1.92 9.05 -18.49
CA GLN A 107 -0.64 8.35 -18.48
C GLN A 107 -0.86 6.86 -18.76
N ASP A 108 -0.13 6.35 -19.75
CA ASP A 108 -0.14 4.92 -20.08
C ASP A 108 0.64 4.13 -19.03
N LEU A 109 -0.06 3.85 -17.94
CA LEU A 109 0.46 3.07 -16.83
C LEU A 109 0.83 1.65 -17.28
N ASP A 110 0.07 1.09 -18.22
CA ASP A 110 0.28 -0.29 -18.66
C ASP A 110 1.64 -0.39 -19.38
N THR A 111 1.97 0.55 -20.25
CA THR A 111 3.32 0.67 -20.84
C THR A 111 4.42 0.84 -19.79
N ILE A 112 4.21 1.70 -18.79
CA ILE A 112 5.20 1.93 -17.73
C ILE A 112 5.47 0.64 -16.92
N LEU A 113 4.41 -0.11 -16.59
CA LEU A 113 4.53 -1.35 -15.81
C LEU A 113 5.05 -2.51 -16.65
N SER A 114 4.73 -2.59 -17.94
CA SER A 114 5.29 -3.59 -18.86
C SER A 114 6.78 -3.40 -19.06
N ASN A 115 7.28 -2.16 -19.14
CA ASN A 115 8.72 -1.89 -19.17
C ASN A 115 9.45 -2.43 -17.92
N VAL A 116 8.77 -2.45 -16.76
CA VAL A 116 9.31 -3.07 -15.55
C VAL A 116 9.36 -4.58 -15.69
N GLU A 117 8.37 -5.22 -16.32
CA GLU A 117 8.38 -6.68 -16.53
C GLU A 117 9.47 -7.14 -17.50
N ILE A 118 9.63 -6.41 -18.61
CA ILE A 118 10.63 -6.71 -19.65
C ILE A 118 12.05 -6.69 -19.06
N GLY A 119 12.35 -5.75 -18.15
CA GLY A 119 13.64 -5.71 -17.46
C GLY A 119 13.95 -6.92 -16.57
N PHE A 120 12.96 -7.79 -16.31
CA PHE A 120 13.13 -9.05 -15.58
C PHE A 120 13.05 -10.28 -16.49
N GLU A 121 12.81 -10.11 -17.79
CA GLU A 121 12.76 -11.21 -18.78
C GLU A 121 14.14 -11.65 -19.28
N GLU A 122 15.17 -10.79 -19.16
CA GLU A 122 16.55 -11.14 -19.50
C GLU A 122 17.18 -12.21 -18.59
N GLN A 123 16.56 -12.53 -17.45
CA GLN A 123 16.86 -13.77 -16.70
C GLN A 123 15.90 -14.88 -17.15
N GLU A 124 16.27 -15.53 -18.25
CA GLU A 124 15.61 -16.73 -18.75
C GLU A 124 15.51 -17.75 -17.62
N THR A 125 14.28 -18.19 -17.31
CA THR A 125 14.06 -19.22 -16.30
C THR A 125 14.54 -20.53 -16.89
N ALA A 126 15.71 -20.98 -16.44
CA ALA A 126 16.30 -22.25 -16.86
C ALA A 126 15.23 -23.34 -16.98
N THR A 127 15.26 -24.04 -18.12
CA THR A 127 14.30 -25.12 -18.36
C THR A 127 14.50 -26.23 -17.34
N THR A 128 13.48 -27.07 -17.17
CA THR A 128 13.58 -28.17 -16.19
C THR A 128 14.71 -29.13 -16.59
N GLU A 129 14.93 -29.30 -17.89
CA GLU A 129 15.99 -30.12 -18.49
C GLU A 129 17.37 -29.51 -18.21
N GLU A 130 17.58 -28.22 -18.47
CA GLU A 130 18.83 -27.52 -18.13
C GLU A 130 19.16 -27.61 -16.64
N LEU A 131 18.15 -27.52 -15.77
CA LEU A 131 18.34 -27.66 -14.33
C LEU A 131 18.69 -29.10 -13.93
N MET A 132 18.24 -30.11 -14.68
CA MET A 132 18.61 -31.50 -14.46
C MET A 132 20.05 -31.79 -14.90
N ASP A 133 20.50 -31.15 -15.98
CA ASP A 133 21.86 -31.28 -16.52
C ASP A 133 22.93 -30.68 -15.60
N LEU A 134 22.56 -29.74 -14.72
CA LEU A 134 23.45 -29.25 -13.64
C LEU A 134 23.89 -30.35 -12.67
N GLY A 135 23.16 -31.47 -12.64
CA GLY A 135 23.49 -32.63 -11.84
C GLY A 135 22.93 -32.61 -10.41
N ALA A 136 22.87 -33.80 -9.82
CA ALA A 136 22.19 -34.03 -8.55
C ALA A 136 22.79 -33.24 -7.38
N GLU A 137 24.11 -33.09 -7.29
CA GLU A 137 24.79 -32.44 -6.16
C GLU A 137 24.57 -30.94 -6.15
N LYS A 138 24.68 -30.25 -7.30
CA LYS A 138 24.40 -28.81 -7.40
C LYS A 138 22.95 -28.49 -7.02
N LEU A 139 21.99 -29.32 -7.45
CA LEU A 139 20.59 -29.16 -7.05
C LEU A 139 20.39 -29.36 -5.55
N LYS A 140 21.11 -30.29 -4.91
CA LYS A 140 21.05 -30.47 -3.45
C LYS A 140 21.58 -29.24 -2.73
N GLU A 141 22.73 -28.73 -3.18
CA GLU A 141 23.37 -27.54 -2.61
C GLU A 141 22.46 -26.31 -2.73
N ALA A 142 21.92 -26.04 -3.93
CA ALA A 142 21.02 -24.92 -4.16
C ALA A 142 19.74 -25.01 -3.32
N LEU A 143 19.13 -26.20 -3.23
CA LEU A 143 17.94 -26.39 -2.39
C LEU A 143 18.28 -26.26 -0.90
N ALA A 144 19.43 -26.77 -0.46
CA ALA A 144 19.89 -26.64 0.93
C ALA A 144 20.16 -25.18 1.30
N ALA A 145 20.82 -24.41 0.43
CA ALA A 145 21.07 -22.98 0.61
C ALA A 145 19.78 -22.16 0.72
N LEU A 146 18.73 -22.57 -0.01
CA LEU A 146 17.40 -21.97 0.04
C LEU A 146 16.52 -22.52 1.19
N GLY A 147 17.04 -23.45 2.01
CA GLY A 147 16.29 -24.08 3.11
C GLY A 147 15.13 -24.97 2.65
N LEU A 148 15.15 -25.42 1.38
CA LEU A 148 14.12 -26.26 0.77
C LEU A 148 14.43 -27.75 0.94
N LYS A 149 13.39 -28.61 0.89
CA LYS A 149 13.54 -30.06 1.01
C LYS A 149 14.37 -30.63 -0.14
N VAL A 150 15.47 -31.29 0.21
CA VAL A 150 16.49 -31.83 -0.72
C VAL A 150 16.19 -33.27 -1.20
N GLY A 151 15.27 -34.00 -0.56
CA GLY A 151 14.95 -35.39 -0.93
C GLY A 151 14.24 -35.54 -2.29
N GLY A 152 14.19 -36.77 -2.80
CA GLY A 152 13.53 -37.12 -4.08
C GLY A 152 14.50 -37.31 -5.25
N THR A 153 13.92 -37.50 -6.45
CA THR A 153 14.66 -37.64 -7.71
C THR A 153 15.25 -36.30 -8.17
N VAL A 154 16.22 -36.33 -9.09
CA VAL A 154 16.83 -35.12 -9.68
C VAL A 154 15.77 -34.22 -10.33
N GLN A 155 14.82 -34.82 -11.04
CA GLN A 155 13.68 -34.11 -11.63
C GLN A 155 12.82 -33.41 -10.57
N GLN A 156 12.46 -34.10 -9.49
CA GLN A 156 11.68 -33.49 -8.39
C GLN A 156 12.41 -32.32 -7.72
N ARG A 157 13.75 -32.37 -7.65
CA ARG A 157 14.56 -31.26 -7.13
C ARG A 157 14.57 -30.07 -8.10
N ALA A 158 14.77 -30.33 -9.40
CA ALA A 158 14.76 -29.31 -10.44
C ALA A 158 13.40 -28.58 -10.50
N GLU A 159 12.29 -29.32 -10.50
CA GLU A 159 10.94 -28.75 -10.48
C GLU A 159 10.68 -27.88 -9.24
N ARG A 160 11.14 -28.34 -8.06
CA ARG A 160 11.02 -27.58 -6.82
C ARG A 160 11.79 -26.26 -6.87
N LEU A 161 13.01 -26.30 -7.40
CA LEU A 161 13.86 -25.12 -7.56
C LEU A 161 13.22 -24.13 -8.55
N LYS A 162 12.76 -24.62 -9.71
CA LYS A 162 12.07 -23.82 -10.73
C LYS A 162 10.83 -23.14 -10.17
N LYS A 163 10.00 -23.86 -9.41
CA LYS A 163 8.81 -23.31 -8.77
C LYS A 163 9.17 -22.19 -7.78
N HIS A 164 10.24 -22.39 -7.00
CA HIS A 164 10.71 -21.39 -6.05
C HIS A 164 11.23 -20.14 -6.79
N GLN A 165 12.05 -20.32 -7.83
CA GLN A 165 12.55 -19.22 -8.67
C GLN A 165 11.40 -18.42 -9.30
N LYS A 166 10.39 -19.10 -9.86
CA LYS A 166 9.20 -18.43 -10.42
C LYS A 166 8.47 -17.62 -9.36
N SER A 167 8.20 -18.20 -8.19
CA SER A 167 7.52 -17.49 -7.10
C SER A 167 8.35 -16.30 -6.58
N ALA A 168 9.67 -16.42 -6.50
CA ALA A 168 10.55 -15.35 -6.08
C ALA A 168 10.59 -14.22 -7.12
N ARG A 169 10.62 -14.57 -8.41
CA ARG A 169 10.57 -13.62 -9.53
C ARG A 169 9.26 -12.84 -9.54
N GLU A 170 8.11 -13.51 -9.39
CA GLU A 170 6.81 -12.83 -9.30
C GLU A 170 6.78 -11.79 -8.18
N ILE A 171 7.31 -12.13 -7.00
CA ILE A 171 7.40 -11.19 -5.86
C ILE A 171 8.31 -10.01 -6.19
N ALA A 172 9.47 -10.25 -6.79
CA ALA A 172 10.42 -9.20 -7.17
C ALA A 172 9.83 -8.21 -8.19
N ILE A 173 9.07 -8.72 -9.17
CA ILE A 173 8.36 -7.89 -10.16
C ILE A 173 7.32 -7.01 -9.47
N ILE A 174 6.50 -7.58 -8.57
CA ILE A 174 5.50 -6.81 -7.82
C ILE A 174 6.17 -5.70 -7.01
N GLU A 175 7.25 -6.01 -6.29
CA GLU A 175 8.02 -5.01 -5.54
C GLU A 175 8.56 -3.90 -6.42
N ALA A 176 9.11 -4.23 -7.59
CA ALA A 176 9.62 -3.25 -8.54
C ALA A 176 8.49 -2.35 -9.07
N LYS A 177 7.33 -2.91 -9.40
CA LYS A 177 6.15 -2.16 -9.81
C LYS A 177 5.64 -1.22 -8.72
N VAL A 178 5.57 -1.68 -7.46
CA VAL A 178 5.19 -0.84 -6.32
C VAL A 178 6.19 0.29 -6.14
N LYS A 179 7.50 0.02 -6.18
CA LYS A 179 8.53 1.07 -6.11
C LYS A 179 8.37 2.11 -7.24
N LYS A 180 8.11 1.66 -8.47
CA LYS A 180 7.88 2.55 -9.61
C LYS A 180 6.65 3.43 -9.40
N LEU A 181 5.54 2.86 -8.92
CA LEU A 181 4.33 3.61 -8.58
C LEU A 181 4.56 4.59 -7.43
N CYS A 182 5.29 4.20 -6.39
CA CYS A 182 5.65 5.10 -5.30
C CYS A 182 6.45 6.30 -5.81
N ALA A 183 7.38 6.10 -6.75
CA ALA A 183 8.12 7.21 -7.36
C ALA A 183 7.19 8.16 -8.16
N LEU A 184 6.22 7.62 -8.90
CA LEU A 184 5.26 8.43 -9.67
C LEU A 184 4.20 9.13 -8.81
N LEU A 185 3.98 8.63 -7.60
CA LEU A 185 3.03 9.14 -6.61
C LEU A 185 3.74 9.83 -5.43
N ASP A 186 5.04 10.13 -5.54
CA ASP A 186 5.82 10.64 -4.41
C ASP A 186 5.22 11.93 -3.84
N GLU A 187 4.84 12.89 -4.69
CA GLU A 187 4.17 14.11 -4.25
C GLU A 187 2.89 13.82 -3.44
N THR A 188 2.07 12.87 -3.88
CA THR A 188 0.84 12.48 -3.18
C THR A 188 1.18 11.80 -1.85
N ILE A 189 2.21 10.96 -1.81
CA ILE A 189 2.72 10.32 -0.59
C ILE A 189 3.19 11.40 0.40
N GLN A 190 3.96 12.39 -0.04
CA GLN A 190 4.42 13.49 0.80
C GLN A 190 3.24 14.31 1.35
N ARG A 191 2.23 14.62 0.51
CA ARG A 191 1.00 15.29 0.96
C ARG A 191 0.26 14.47 2.01
N THR A 192 0.15 13.15 1.83
CA THR A 192 -0.46 12.25 2.83
C THR A 192 0.30 12.30 4.15
N LYS A 193 1.63 12.20 4.13
CA LYS A 193 2.47 12.27 5.34
C LYS A 193 2.28 13.60 6.07
N GLN A 194 2.33 14.71 5.34
CA GLN A 194 2.09 16.04 5.90
C GLN A 194 0.69 16.17 6.50
N ASN A 195 -0.34 15.62 5.85
CA ASN A 195 -1.71 15.64 6.33
C ASN A 195 -1.88 14.85 7.63
N VAL A 196 -1.28 13.66 7.71
CA VAL A 196 -1.27 12.84 8.94
C VAL A 196 -0.61 13.59 10.08
N ASN A 197 0.58 14.16 9.86
CA ASN A 197 1.28 14.93 10.87
C ASN A 197 0.45 16.14 11.32
N LYS A 198 -0.12 16.91 10.40
CA LYS A 198 -0.98 18.07 10.71
C LYS A 198 -2.21 17.66 11.52
N LYS A 199 -2.89 16.56 11.16
CA LYS A 199 -4.03 16.03 11.93
C LYS A 199 -3.60 15.71 13.37
N THR A 200 -2.46 15.05 13.57
CA THR A 200 -1.91 14.73 14.91
C THR A 200 -1.64 15.99 15.73
N TYR A 201 -0.95 16.99 15.18
CA TYR A 201 -0.65 18.25 15.89
C TYR A 201 -1.91 19.07 16.20
N SER A 202 -2.86 19.14 15.26
CA SER A 202 -4.12 19.87 15.51
C SER A 202 -4.95 19.23 16.62
N GLY A 203 -4.94 17.90 16.74
CA GLY A 203 -5.56 17.18 17.85
C GLY A 203 -4.89 17.51 19.18
N LEU A 204 -3.56 17.50 19.23
CA LEU A 204 -2.78 17.87 20.41
C LEU A 204 -3.03 19.31 20.84
N GLN A 205 -3.08 20.26 19.90
CA GLN A 205 -3.39 21.67 20.18
C GLN A 205 -4.81 21.85 20.73
N ARG A 206 -5.80 21.16 20.15
CA ARG A 206 -7.19 21.17 20.67
C ARG A 206 -7.26 20.59 22.08
N LEU A 207 -6.58 19.48 22.35
CA LEU A 207 -6.51 18.88 23.68
C LEU A 207 -5.83 19.82 24.69
N GLY A 208 -4.73 20.46 24.29
CA GLY A 208 -4.04 21.46 25.13
C GLY A 208 -4.93 22.63 25.49
N LEU A 209 -5.68 23.18 24.52
CA LEU A 209 -6.64 24.25 24.78
C LEU A 209 -7.75 23.81 25.75
N ILE A 210 -8.28 22.59 25.59
CA ILE A 210 -9.29 22.03 26.50
C ILE A 210 -8.71 21.90 27.92
N LEU A 211 -7.50 21.36 28.07
CA LEU A 211 -6.82 21.24 29.37
C LEU A 211 -6.64 22.61 30.05
N LEU A 212 -6.18 23.63 29.31
CA LEU A 212 -6.03 24.99 29.84
C LEU A 212 -7.36 25.60 30.29
N ILE A 213 -8.42 25.42 29.51
CA ILE A 213 -9.76 25.89 29.86
C ILE A 213 -10.26 25.17 31.12
N THR A 214 -10.15 23.85 31.17
CA THR A 214 -10.60 23.06 32.33
C THR A 214 -9.84 23.41 33.61
N PHE A 215 -8.52 23.64 33.52
CA PHE A 215 -7.70 24.08 34.65
C PHE A 215 -8.11 25.49 35.13
N SER A 216 -8.35 26.41 34.19
CA SER A 216 -8.82 27.76 34.50
C SER A 216 -10.18 27.76 35.20
N ILE A 217 -11.12 26.93 34.71
CA ILE A 217 -12.43 26.74 35.33
C ILE A 217 -12.28 26.13 36.74
N ALA A 218 -11.42 25.13 36.92
CA ALA A 218 -11.17 24.53 38.22
C ALA A 218 -10.62 25.54 39.24
N LEU A 219 -9.65 26.37 38.84
CA LEU A 219 -9.11 27.44 39.69
C LEU A 219 -10.17 28.48 40.06
N LEU A 220 -11.05 28.84 39.12
CA LEU A 220 -12.15 29.75 39.37
C LEU A 220 -13.15 29.17 40.39
N LEU A 221 -13.50 27.88 40.25
CA LEU A 221 -14.39 27.19 41.19
C LEU A 221 -13.79 27.09 42.58
N VAL A 222 -12.50 26.77 42.71
CA VAL A 222 -11.79 26.76 44.00
C VAL A 222 -11.83 28.15 44.65
N SER A 223 -11.62 29.21 43.87
CA SER A 223 -11.67 30.59 44.35
C SER A 223 -13.08 30.97 44.86
N ILE A 224 -14.14 30.56 44.14
CA ILE A 224 -15.53 30.78 44.55
C ILE A 224 -15.85 30.02 45.85
N VAL A 225 -15.37 28.77 46.00
CA VAL A 225 -15.57 27.96 47.21
C VAL A 225 -14.84 28.57 48.43
N ILE A 226 -13.61 29.09 48.25
CA ILE A 226 -12.85 29.76 49.31
C ILE A 226 -13.58 31.03 49.78
N VAL A 227 -14.08 31.85 48.86
CA VAL A 227 -14.80 33.10 49.18
C VAL A 227 -16.15 32.82 49.86
N LYS A 228 -16.78 31.65 49.61
CA LYS A 228 -18.07 31.28 50.19
C LYS A 228 -17.98 30.54 51.52
N LYS A 229 -16.81 30.50 52.18
CA LYS A 229 -16.68 29.95 53.54
C LYS A 229 -17.37 30.93 54.52
N PRO A 230 -18.48 30.55 55.18
CA PRO A 230 -19.21 31.46 56.05
C PRO A 230 -18.42 31.76 57.31
N SER A 231 -18.28 33.04 57.64
CA SER A 231 -17.85 33.52 58.95
C SER A 231 -18.83 33.08 60.03
N SER A 232 -18.70 31.85 60.54
CA SER A 232 -19.28 31.47 61.82
C SER A 232 -18.30 31.84 62.94
N CYS A 233 -18.45 33.04 63.49
CA CYS A 233 -18.00 33.35 64.84
C CYS A 233 -19.23 33.62 65.73
N ASN A 234 -19.40 32.69 66.68
CA ASN A 234 -20.18 32.72 67.91
C ASN A 234 -20.40 34.12 68.52
N LEU A 235 -21.67 34.39 68.90
CA LEU A 235 -21.97 35.30 69.99
C LEU A 235 -22.40 34.45 71.20
N ASN A 236 -21.44 34.25 72.12
CA ASN A 236 -21.72 33.85 73.50
C ASN A 236 -22.08 35.12 74.28
N LYS A 237 -23.35 35.28 74.64
CA LYS A 237 -23.82 35.79 75.94
C LYS A 237 -25.33 35.66 76.05
#